data_AF-A0A5D0NP78-F1
#
_entry.id   AF-A0A5D0NP78-F1
#
_cell.length_a   1.000
_cell.length_b   1.000
_cell.length_c   1.000
_cell.angle_alpha   90.00
_cell.angle_beta   90.00
_cell.angle_gamma   90.00
#
_symmetry.space_group_name_H-M   'P 1'
#
loop_
_entity.id
_entity.type
_entity.pdbx_description
1 polymer ?
#
loop_
_entity_poly.entity_id
_entity_poly.type
_entity_poly.pdbx_seq_one_letter_code
_entity_poly.pdbx_strand_id
1 'polypeptide(L)'
;MTISETMARLRRENPGWTIDHVEGRAVPWLAVRESRQGWVGGHSAVEAQLPGYLGRLMAQAVDLAALASGKDALSYGERMGHLTALRKWFPEWAFEVCDSRPVWHGQRNYVDYAERAASVTEVRGNDPKELALLLLRLPQAEAGVGDVREGER
;
A
#
# COMPACT_ATOMS: atom_id res chain seq x y z
N MET A 1 17.80 -19.23 -3.49
CA MET A 1 18.50 -17.95 -3.26
C MET A 1 18.47 -17.68 -1.75
N THR A 2 19.48 -17.05 -1.15
CA THR A 2 19.39 -16.65 0.27
C THR A 2 18.41 -15.48 0.43
N ILE A 3 17.85 -15.27 1.63
CA ILE A 3 16.96 -14.12 1.91
C ILE A 3 17.68 -12.80 1.56
N SER A 4 18.96 -12.69 1.89
CA SER A 4 19.80 -11.52 1.55
C SER A 4 19.90 -11.29 0.04
N GLU A 5 20.17 -12.34 -0.73
CA GLU A 5 20.24 -12.26 -2.19
C GLU A 5 18.87 -11.84 -2.78
N THR A 6 17.78 -12.44 -2.31
CA THR A 6 16.42 -12.13 -2.75
C THR A 6 16.04 -10.67 -2.46
N MET A 7 16.34 -10.18 -1.25
CA MET A 7 16.15 -8.77 -0.91
C MET A 7 16.98 -7.84 -1.80
N ALA A 8 18.24 -8.17 -2.06
CA ALA A 8 19.11 -7.38 -2.93
C ALA A 8 18.57 -7.29 -4.36
N ARG A 9 18.01 -8.39 -4.88
CA ARG A 9 17.32 -8.43 -6.18
C ARG A 9 16.07 -7.54 -6.18
N LEU A 10 15.16 -7.74 -5.22
CA LEU A 10 13.90 -6.98 -5.14
C LEU A 10 14.15 -5.47 -5.03
N ARG A 11 15.14 -5.04 -4.23
CA ARG A 11 15.51 -3.63 -4.07
C ARG A 11 16.06 -3.02 -5.37
N ARG A 12 16.79 -3.82 -6.16
CA ARG A 12 17.31 -3.40 -7.47
C ARG A 12 16.19 -3.21 -8.49
N GLU A 13 15.22 -4.12 -8.49
CA GLU A 13 14.08 -4.12 -9.41
C GLU A 13 13.01 -3.08 -9.04
N ASN A 14 12.94 -2.69 -7.76
CA ASN A 14 11.90 -1.79 -7.23
C ASN A 14 12.53 -0.58 -6.53
N PRO A 15 13.23 0.30 -7.28
CA PRO A 15 13.85 1.49 -6.69
C PRO A 15 12.78 2.37 -6.05
N GLY A 16 13.04 2.85 -4.83
CA GLY A 16 12.08 3.66 -4.07
C GLY A 16 11.36 2.91 -2.95
N TRP A 17 11.46 1.58 -2.92
CA TRP A 17 10.94 0.77 -1.84
C TRP A 17 12.05 0.38 -0.86
N THR A 18 11.79 0.58 0.43
CA THR A 18 12.50 -0.09 1.51
C THR A 18 11.87 -1.47 1.66
N ILE A 19 12.69 -2.52 1.70
CA ILE A 19 12.23 -3.92 1.70
C ILE A 19 12.86 -4.63 2.88
N ASP A 20 12.05 -5.37 3.64
CA ASP A 20 12.48 -6.13 4.80
C ASP A 20 11.86 -7.54 4.83
N HIS A 21 12.46 -8.41 5.63
CA HIS A 21 11.97 -9.77 5.89
C HIS A 21 11.97 -10.05 7.39
N VAL A 22 10.81 -10.35 7.95
CA VAL A 22 10.63 -10.62 9.39
C VAL A 22 10.22 -12.06 9.61
N GLU A 23 11.14 -12.86 10.14
CA GLU A 23 10.89 -14.26 10.48
C GLU A 23 9.78 -14.41 11.52
N GLY A 24 8.95 -15.45 11.38
CA GLY A 24 7.87 -15.77 12.31
C GLY A 24 6.54 -15.03 12.05
N ARG A 25 6.46 -14.15 11.06
CA ARG A 25 5.18 -13.55 10.60
C ARG A 25 4.51 -14.40 9.52
N ALA A 26 3.17 -14.42 9.51
CA ALA A 26 2.40 -15.10 8.45
C ALA A 26 2.66 -14.50 7.05
N VAL A 27 2.88 -13.19 6.98
CA VAL A 27 3.30 -12.43 5.79
C VAL A 27 4.67 -11.80 6.09
N PRO A 28 5.78 -12.54 5.89
CA PRO A 28 7.09 -12.12 6.38
C PRO A 28 7.82 -11.15 5.44
N TRP A 29 7.36 -10.97 4.21
CA TRP A 29 7.96 -10.03 3.26
C TRP A 29 7.23 -8.69 3.31
N LEU A 30 7.98 -7.61 3.55
CA LEU A 30 7.43 -6.26 3.69
C LEU A 30 8.13 -5.31 2.74
N ALA A 31 7.37 -4.41 2.15
CA ALA A 31 7.92 -3.27 1.44
C ALA A 31 7.15 -2.00 1.78
N VAL A 32 7.90 -0.93 2.07
CA VAL A 32 7.37 0.40 2.37
C VAL A 32 8.03 1.41 1.45
N ARG A 33 7.23 2.29 0.86
CA ARG A 33 7.70 3.46 0.14
C ARG A 33 7.66 4.64 1.09
N GLU A 34 8.80 4.95 1.72
CA GLU A 34 8.89 6.12 2.58
C GLU A 34 8.61 7.40 1.80
N SER A 35 8.02 8.38 2.50
CA SER A 35 7.77 9.72 1.99
C SER A 35 9.10 10.43 1.71
N ARG A 36 9.71 10.14 0.57
CA ARG A 36 10.77 11.00 0.02
C ARG A 36 10.21 12.40 -0.14
N GLN A 37 11.04 13.42 0.03
CA GLN A 37 10.66 14.81 -0.29
C GLN A 37 10.09 14.84 -1.72
N GLY A 38 8.80 15.12 -1.84
CA GLY A 38 8.08 15.16 -3.12
C GLY A 38 7.17 13.96 -3.43
N TRP A 39 7.08 12.93 -2.58
CA TRP A 39 6.06 11.88 -2.75
C TRP A 39 4.68 12.39 -2.34
N VAL A 40 3.70 12.23 -3.23
CA VAL A 40 2.35 12.82 -3.07
C VAL A 40 1.27 11.81 -2.66
N GLY A 41 1.66 10.55 -2.41
CA GLY A 41 0.79 9.46 -1.94
C GLY A 41 0.67 8.31 -2.93
N GLY A 42 -0.12 7.29 -2.58
CA GLY A 42 -0.24 6.04 -3.32
C GLY A 42 -0.40 4.82 -2.43
N HIS A 43 -0.22 3.62 -3.00
CA HIS A 43 -0.01 2.41 -2.21
C HIS A 43 1.38 2.48 -1.57
N SER A 44 1.42 2.57 -0.24
CA SER A 44 2.62 2.97 0.50
C SER A 44 3.28 1.84 1.28
N ALA A 45 2.50 0.83 1.65
CA ALA A 45 3.01 -0.39 2.24
C ALA A 45 2.32 -1.61 1.63
N VAL A 46 3.11 -2.65 1.39
CA VAL A 46 2.65 -3.95 0.89
C VAL A 46 3.32 -5.06 1.68
N GLU A 47 2.56 -6.12 1.94
CA GLU A 47 3.03 -7.31 2.64
C GLU A 47 2.69 -8.56 1.84
N ALA A 48 3.55 -9.59 1.93
CA ALA A 48 3.34 -10.84 1.22
C ALA A 48 3.95 -12.06 1.94
N GLN A 49 3.40 -13.23 1.63
CA GLN A 49 3.92 -14.53 2.06
C GLN A 49 5.22 -14.90 1.32
N LEU A 50 5.32 -14.51 0.04
CA LEU A 50 6.43 -14.86 -0.84
C LEU A 50 7.05 -13.62 -1.51
N PRO A 51 8.36 -13.64 -1.80
CA PRO A 51 9.05 -12.49 -2.39
C PRO A 51 8.55 -12.15 -3.79
N GLY A 52 8.18 -13.16 -4.59
CA GLY A 52 7.62 -12.94 -5.93
C GLY A 52 6.27 -12.23 -5.92
N TYR A 53 5.46 -12.44 -4.87
CA TYR A 53 4.21 -11.74 -4.68
C TYR A 53 4.44 -10.28 -4.27
N LEU A 54 5.41 -10.05 -3.38
CA LEU A 54 5.85 -8.70 -2.99
C LEU A 54 6.29 -7.88 -4.21
N GLY A 55 7.12 -8.47 -5.08
CA GLY A 55 7.57 -7.84 -6.32
C GLY A 55 6.42 -7.42 -7.25
N ARG A 56 5.40 -8.28 -7.40
CA ARG A 56 4.21 -7.95 -8.22
C ARG A 56 3.38 -6.82 -7.62
N LEU A 57 3.15 -6.83 -6.31
CA LEU A 57 2.44 -5.75 -5.63
C LEU A 57 3.17 -4.41 -5.80
N MET A 58 4.49 -4.38 -5.62
CA MET A 58 5.29 -3.17 -5.82
C MET A 58 5.24 -2.66 -7.26
N ALA A 59 5.23 -3.55 -8.26
CA ALA A 59 5.13 -3.18 -9.67
C ALA A 59 3.73 -2.64 -10.05
N GLN A 60 2.69 -3.09 -9.37
CA GLN A 60 1.30 -2.67 -9.58
C GLN A 60 0.88 -1.52 -8.64
N ALA A 61 1.74 -1.14 -7.70
CA ALA A 61 1.50 -0.06 -6.77
C ALA A 61 1.31 1.27 -7.51
N VAL A 62 0.20 1.94 -7.22
CA VAL A 62 -0.11 3.23 -7.83
C VAL A 62 0.63 4.32 -7.07
N ASP A 63 1.39 5.14 -7.79
CA ASP A 63 1.94 6.40 -7.30
C ASP A 63 1.00 7.55 -7.72
N LEU A 64 0.50 8.32 -6.76
CA LEU A 64 -0.36 9.46 -7.04
C LEU A 64 0.39 10.58 -7.79
N ALA A 65 1.73 10.58 -7.85
CA ALA A 65 2.47 11.49 -8.73
C ALA A 65 2.11 11.29 -10.22
N ALA A 66 1.67 10.08 -10.60
CA ALA A 66 1.18 9.77 -11.95
C ALA A 66 -0.30 10.17 -12.17
N LEU A 67 -1.01 10.53 -11.10
CA LEU A 67 -2.42 10.92 -11.10
C LEU A 67 -2.52 12.29 -10.46
N ALA A 68 -2.25 13.35 -11.22
CA ALA A 68 -2.31 14.70 -10.70
C ALA A 68 -3.63 14.97 -9.97
N SER A 69 -3.57 15.49 -8.75
CA SER A 69 -4.66 16.27 -8.19
C SER A 69 -4.11 17.53 -7.54
N GLY A 70 -4.47 18.67 -8.13
CA GLY A 70 -4.47 19.95 -7.46
C GLY A 70 -5.91 20.34 -7.16
N LYS A 71 -6.19 20.69 -5.91
CA LYS A 71 -6.87 21.94 -5.49
C LYS A 71 -7.32 21.86 -4.03
N ASP A 72 -7.20 23.02 -3.38
CA ASP A 72 -7.86 23.54 -2.18
C ASP A 72 -7.97 22.66 -0.92
N ALA A 73 -7.55 23.25 0.20
CA ALA A 73 -7.66 22.61 1.50
C ALA A 73 -9.13 22.57 1.96
N LEU A 74 -9.70 21.36 2.02
CA LEU A 74 -11.00 21.12 2.65
C LEU A 74 -11.01 21.65 4.09
N SER A 75 -12.14 22.19 4.53
CA SER A 75 -12.35 22.57 5.93
C SER A 75 -12.33 21.34 6.85
N TYR A 76 -12.12 21.54 8.15
CA TYR A 76 -12.12 20.43 9.11
C TYR A 76 -13.44 19.64 9.11
N GLY A 77 -14.58 20.34 9.04
CA GLY A 77 -15.90 19.70 9.00
C GLY A 77 -16.08 18.80 7.76
N GLU A 78 -15.64 19.26 6.60
CA GLU A 78 -15.66 18.46 5.37
C GLU A 78 -14.73 17.24 5.48
N ARG A 79 -13.53 17.39 6.06
CA ARG A 79 -12.62 16.27 6.27
C ARG A 79 -13.24 15.19 7.17
N MET A 80 -13.89 15.59 8.26
CA MET A 80 -14.57 14.63 9.15
C MET A 80 -15.74 13.91 8.47
N GLY A 81 -16.48 14.60 7.59
CA GLY A 81 -17.51 14.00 6.75
C GLY A 81 -16.95 12.92 5.81
N HIS A 82 -15.84 13.22 5.14
CA HIS A 82 -15.16 12.27 4.26
C HIS A 82 -14.56 11.07 5.01
N LEU A 83 -13.94 11.27 6.19
CA LEU A 83 -13.48 10.17 7.04
C LEU A 83 -14.63 9.22 7.40
N THR A 84 -15.80 9.78 7.75
CA THR A 84 -16.98 8.99 8.10
C THR A 84 -17.44 8.14 6.92
N ALA A 85 -17.44 8.71 5.70
CA ALA A 85 -17.77 7.97 4.50
C ALA A 85 -16.75 6.86 4.21
N LEU A 86 -15.44 7.14 4.26
CA LEU A 86 -14.39 6.14 4.03
C LEU A 86 -14.51 4.96 4.99
N ARG A 87 -14.66 5.23 6.30
CA ARG A 87 -14.86 4.19 7.33
C ARG A 87 -16.11 3.34 7.09
N LYS A 88 -17.18 3.94 6.58
CA LYS A 88 -18.43 3.24 6.26
C LYS A 88 -18.26 2.32 5.05
N TRP A 89 -17.57 2.77 4.00
CA TRP A 89 -17.44 2.04 2.74
C TRP A 89 -16.31 1.01 2.75
N PHE A 90 -15.29 1.20 3.60
CA PHE A 90 -14.12 0.34 3.70
C PHE A 90 -13.86 -0.07 5.16
N PRO A 91 -14.69 -0.96 5.74
CA PRO A 91 -14.66 -1.26 7.18
C PRO A 91 -13.39 -1.99 7.64
N GLU A 92 -12.66 -2.63 6.74
CA GLU A 92 -11.36 -3.29 7.02
C GLU A 92 -10.18 -2.29 7.13
N TRP A 93 -10.46 -1.01 6.89
CA TRP A 93 -9.45 0.05 6.84
C TRP A 93 -9.70 1.09 7.93
N ALA A 94 -8.66 1.35 8.72
CA ALA A 94 -8.60 2.49 9.61
C ALA A 94 -8.16 3.73 8.81
N PHE A 95 -8.86 4.85 9.01
CA PHE A 95 -8.56 6.12 8.34
C PHE A 95 -8.31 7.24 9.35
N GLU A 96 -7.30 8.05 9.07
CA GLU A 96 -6.94 9.23 9.84
C GLU A 96 -6.48 10.39 8.95
N VAL A 97 -6.50 11.59 9.54
CA VAL A 97 -5.96 12.82 8.96
C VAL A 97 -4.65 13.13 9.65
N CYS A 98 -3.59 13.28 8.89
CA CYS A 98 -2.25 13.64 9.35
C CYS A 98 -2.02 15.16 9.31
N ASP A 99 -1.11 15.64 10.13
CA ASP A 99 -0.71 17.06 10.20
C ASP A 99 0.23 17.48 9.06
N SER A 100 0.74 16.52 8.29
CA SER A 100 1.63 16.73 7.15
C SER A 100 1.04 16.13 5.87
N ARG A 101 1.51 16.60 4.71
CA ARG A 101 1.16 15.98 3.43
C ARG A 101 1.98 14.69 3.22
N PRO A 102 1.39 13.60 2.68
CA PRO A 102 -0.02 13.45 2.31
C PRO A 102 -0.97 13.42 3.53
N VAL A 103 -2.03 14.24 3.46
CA VAL A 103 -2.92 14.55 4.61
C VAL A 103 -3.75 13.35 5.06
N TRP A 104 -3.99 12.38 4.18
CA TRP A 104 -4.87 11.26 4.45
C TRP A 104 -4.08 9.97 4.51
N HIS A 105 -4.37 9.17 5.53
CA HIS A 105 -3.75 7.88 5.77
C HIS A 105 -4.83 6.81 5.94
N GLY A 106 -4.72 5.74 5.16
CA GLY A 106 -5.49 4.53 5.32
C GLY A 106 -4.57 3.37 5.66
N GLN A 107 -4.87 2.65 6.74
CA GLN A 107 -4.15 1.46 7.17
C GLN A 107 -5.12 0.29 7.27
N ARG A 108 -4.76 -0.85 6.70
CA ARG A 108 -5.54 -2.07 6.82
C ARG A 108 -5.22 -2.81 8.12
N ASN A 109 -6.23 -3.35 8.79
CA ASN A 109 -5.97 -4.16 9.99
C ASN A 109 -5.33 -5.49 9.63
N TYR A 110 -4.33 -5.91 10.42
CA TYR A 110 -3.60 -7.16 10.22
C TYR A 110 -4.50 -8.40 10.13
N VAL A 111 -5.52 -8.47 11.00
CA VAL A 111 -6.48 -9.59 11.02
C VAL A 111 -7.25 -9.76 9.72
N ASP A 112 -7.39 -8.69 8.93
CA ASP A 112 -8.16 -8.69 7.67
C ASP A 112 -7.32 -9.13 6.45
N TYR A 113 -6.00 -9.35 6.62
CA TYR A 113 -5.12 -9.76 5.53
C TYR A 113 -4.03 -10.78 5.88
N ALA A 114 -3.85 -11.18 7.13
CA ALA A 114 -2.78 -12.09 7.54
C ALA A 114 -2.80 -13.45 6.82
N GLU A 115 -3.99 -13.93 6.42
CA GLU A 115 -4.16 -15.18 5.68
C GLU A 115 -4.04 -15.01 4.16
N ARG A 116 -3.93 -13.78 3.66
CA ARG A 116 -3.78 -13.51 2.23
C ARG A 116 -2.34 -13.74 1.78
N ALA A 117 -2.21 -14.25 0.56
CA ALA A 117 -0.92 -14.44 -0.08
C ALA A 117 -0.13 -13.12 -0.21
N ALA A 118 -0.83 -12.03 -0.49
CA ALA A 118 -0.26 -10.69 -0.59
C ALA A 118 -1.35 -9.64 -0.41
N SER A 119 -1.01 -8.50 0.17
CA SER A 119 -1.95 -7.39 0.35
C SER A 119 -1.26 -6.03 0.36
N VAL A 120 -1.99 -5.02 -0.12
CA VAL A 120 -1.65 -3.63 0.19
C VAL A 120 -2.17 -3.32 1.59
N THR A 121 -1.29 -2.82 2.45
CA THR A 121 -1.58 -2.65 3.88
C THR A 121 -1.65 -1.18 4.28
N GLU A 122 -1.18 -0.28 3.42
CA GLU A 122 -1.22 1.15 3.65
C GLU A 122 -1.44 1.93 2.34
N VAL A 123 -2.25 2.99 2.43
CA VAL A 123 -2.48 3.98 1.36
C VAL A 123 -2.35 5.40 1.91
N ARG A 124 -1.78 6.30 1.11
CA ARG A 124 -1.64 7.73 1.43
C ARG A 124 -2.18 8.60 0.29
N GLY A 125 -2.70 9.78 0.60
CA GLY A 125 -3.16 10.74 -0.41
C GLY A 125 -3.46 12.13 0.16
N ASN A 126 -3.73 13.09 -0.71
CA ASN A 126 -4.09 14.46 -0.34
C ASN A 126 -5.60 14.73 -0.49
N ASP A 127 -6.31 13.90 -1.28
CA ASP A 127 -7.76 13.93 -1.45
C ASP A 127 -8.39 12.59 -1.00
N PRO A 128 -9.51 12.61 -0.25
CA PRO A 128 -10.21 11.38 0.13
C PRO A 128 -10.68 10.54 -1.08
N LYS A 129 -10.93 11.15 -2.24
CA LYS A 129 -11.25 10.45 -3.49
C LYS A 129 -10.06 9.70 -4.04
N GLU A 130 -8.84 10.21 -3.87
CA GLU A 130 -7.63 9.46 -4.24
C GLU A 130 -7.54 8.18 -3.43
N LEU A 131 -7.75 8.26 -2.11
CA LEU A 131 -7.78 7.07 -1.25
C LEU A 131 -8.87 6.09 -1.70
N ALA A 132 -10.10 6.57 -1.92
CA ALA A 132 -11.18 5.70 -2.38
C ALA A 132 -10.85 5.00 -3.70
N LEU A 133 -10.24 5.72 -4.66
CA LEU A 133 -9.82 5.14 -5.95
C LEU A 133 -8.68 4.13 -5.80
N LEU A 134 -7.71 4.39 -4.92
CA LEU A 134 -6.65 3.42 -4.59
C LEU A 134 -7.25 2.14 -4.01
N LEU A 135 -8.14 2.27 -3.03
CA LEU A 135 -8.81 1.15 -2.38
C LEU A 135 -9.65 0.31 -3.35
N LEU A 136 -10.36 0.97 -4.28
CA LEU A 136 -11.13 0.28 -5.31
C LEU A 136 -10.27 -0.49 -6.32
N ARG A 137 -8.97 -0.15 -6.45
CA ARG A 137 -8.02 -0.85 -7.31
C ARG A 137 -7.33 -2.02 -6.63
N LEU A 138 -7.49 -2.19 -5.31
CA LEU A 138 -6.87 -3.29 -4.57
C LEU A 138 -7.23 -4.67 -5.12
N PRO A 139 -8.50 -4.99 -5.46
CA PRO A 139 -8.80 -6.30 -6.01
C PRO A 139 -8.01 -6.60 -7.27
N GLN A 140 -7.74 -5.62 -8.14
CA GLN A 140 -6.91 -5.84 -9.33
C GLN A 140 -5.44 -6.05 -8.97
N ALA A 141 -4.90 -5.25 -8.05
CA ALA A 141 -3.52 -5.36 -7.60
C ALA A 141 -3.25 -6.67 -6.82
N GLU A 142 -4.23 -7.11 -6.03
CA GLU A 142 -4.14 -8.34 -5.22
C GLU A 142 -4.56 -9.59 -6.02
N ALA A 143 -5.53 -9.51 -6.95
CA ALA A 143 -5.94 -10.66 -7.78
C ALA A 143 -4.90 -11.05 -8.83
N GLY A 144 -4.03 -10.14 -9.26
CA GLY A 144 -2.85 -10.45 -10.08
C GLY A 144 -1.83 -11.37 -9.38
N VAL A 145 -2.12 -11.81 -8.15
CA VAL A 145 -1.33 -12.72 -7.33
C VAL A 145 -1.93 -14.15 -7.30
N GLY A 146 -3.14 -14.36 -7.84
CA GLY A 146 -3.82 -15.66 -7.87
C GLY A 146 -3.36 -16.60 -8.99
N ASP A 147 -2.94 -17.81 -8.61
CA ASP A 147 -2.74 -19.01 -9.46
C ASP A 147 -1.73 -18.96 -10.61
N VAL A 148 -0.57 -18.31 -10.40
CA VAL A 148 0.64 -18.69 -11.16
C VAL A 148 1.44 -19.68 -10.34
N ARG A 149 1.37 -20.96 -10.76
CA ARG A 149 2.18 -22.08 -10.26
C ARG A 149 3.66 -21.71 -10.16
N GLU A 150 4.23 -22.13 -9.03
CA GLU A 150 5.62 -22.51 -8.78
C GLU A 150 6.69 -21.98 -9.75
N GLY A 151 7.59 -21.19 -9.20
CA GLY A 151 8.91 -21.02 -9.79
C GLY A 151 9.58 -19.73 -9.39
N GLU A 152 9.88 -19.57 -8.11
CA GLU A 152 11.12 -18.89 -7.70
C GLU A 152 11.35 -19.10 -6.20
N ARG A 153 12.28 -20.03 -5.92
CA ARG A 153 12.98 -20.17 -4.64
C ARG A 153 13.92 -19.00 -4.39
#